data_AF-A0A2H0LQV5-F1
#
_entry.id   AF-A0A2H0LQV5-F1
#
_cell.length_a   1.000
_cell.length_b   1.000
_cell.length_c   1.000
_cell.angle_alpha   90.00
_cell.angle_beta   90.00
_cell.angle_gamma   90.00
#
_symmetry.space_group_name_H-M   'P 1'
#
loop_
_entity.id
_entity.type
_entity.pdbx_description
1 polymer ?
#
loop_
_entity_poly.entity_id
_entity_poly.type
_entity_poly.pdbx_seq_one_letter_code
_entity_poly.pdbx_strand_id
1 'polypeptide(L)'
;MDKGYSVILLLFLTAILSGCATGISGARRAAPVQFEQSPEGSLQNPIIDSNITLVEALKKYAPPEFKKRQGFVEVLYYSFDGKIHQGQLVIDKRLMEDIREVFRVALENKFPIGSV
;
A
#
# COMPACT_ATOMS: atom_id res chain seq x y z
N MET A 1 -39.60 35.93 30.23
CA MET A 1 -38.51 34.95 30.05
C MET A 1 -39.03 33.85 29.14
N ASP A 2 -38.58 33.57 27.92
CA ASP A 2 -37.49 34.11 27.09
C ASP A 2 -37.90 33.94 25.62
N LYS A 3 -38.15 35.05 24.91
CA LYS A 3 -38.39 35.09 23.47
C LYS A 3 -37.03 35.22 22.78
N GLY A 4 -36.26 34.14 22.79
CA GLY A 4 -34.84 34.14 22.39
C GLY A 4 -34.50 33.54 21.02
N TYR A 5 -35.47 32.92 20.32
CA TYR A 5 -35.15 32.10 19.14
C TYR A 5 -35.69 32.63 17.79
N SER A 6 -36.37 33.79 17.77
CA SER A 6 -37.00 34.30 16.54
C SER A 6 -36.18 35.34 15.76
N VAL A 7 -35.05 35.82 16.30
CA VAL A 7 -34.22 36.86 15.64
C VAL A 7 -33.00 36.26 14.93
N ILE A 8 -32.54 35.09 15.35
CA ILE A 8 -31.39 34.40 14.73
C ILE A 8 -31.78 33.76 13.38
N LEU A 9 -33.06 33.44 13.17
CA LEU A 9 -33.55 32.93 11.89
C LEU A 9 -33.74 34.03 10.83
N LEU A 10 -33.73 35.31 11.23
CA LEU A 10 -33.88 36.46 10.33
C LEU A 10 -32.54 37.13 9.95
N LEU A 11 -31.41 36.48 10.24
CA LEU A 11 -30.08 36.91 9.78
C LEU A 11 -29.51 36.03 8.67
N PHE A 12 -30.18 34.92 8.31
CA PHE A 12 -29.77 34.06 7.20
C PHE A 12 -30.46 34.39 5.86
N LEU A 13 -31.43 35.32 5.83
CA LEU A 13 -32.20 35.62 4.62
C LEU A 13 -31.71 36.86 3.83
N THR A 14 -30.71 37.61 4.30
CA THR A 14 -30.24 38.84 3.64
C THR A 14 -28.91 38.70 2.89
N ALA A 15 -28.33 37.50 2.80
CA ALA A 15 -27.09 37.25 2.07
C ALA A 15 -27.28 36.74 0.63
N ILE A 16 -28.43 37.01 -0.03
CA ILE A 16 -28.71 36.56 -1.42
C ILE A 16 -28.82 37.73 -2.42
N LEU A 17 -28.40 38.95 -2.04
CA LEU A 17 -28.46 40.11 -2.94
C LEU A 17 -27.16 40.93 -2.92
N SER A 18 -26.02 40.30 -3.23
CA SER A 18 -24.85 41.03 -3.73
C SER A 18 -23.88 40.06 -4.40
N GLY A 19 -24.03 39.93 -5.72
CA GLY A 19 -23.16 39.11 -6.55
C GLY A 19 -23.29 39.54 -7.99
N CYS A 20 -22.76 40.73 -8.30
CA CYS A 20 -22.64 41.26 -9.64
C CYS A 20 -21.96 40.28 -10.60
N ALA A 21 -22.45 40.28 -11.83
CA ALA A 21 -21.93 39.54 -12.96
C ALA A 21 -20.41 39.70 -13.14
N THR A 22 -19.71 38.60 -13.32
CA THR A 22 -18.58 38.49 -14.26
C THR A 22 -18.55 37.07 -14.79
N GLY A 23 -18.89 36.92 -16.07
CA GLY A 23 -18.63 35.69 -16.81
C GLY A 23 -17.12 35.51 -16.92
N ILE A 24 -16.57 34.61 -16.12
CA ILE A 24 -15.23 34.07 -16.34
C ILE A 24 -15.46 32.75 -17.07
N SER A 25 -15.01 32.67 -18.32
CA SER A 25 -14.88 31.41 -19.04
C SER A 25 -13.86 30.55 -18.29
N GLY A 26 -14.33 29.83 -17.27
CA GLY A 26 -13.57 28.80 -16.61
C GLY A 26 -13.43 27.65 -17.57
N ALA A 27 -12.38 27.66 -18.40
CA ALA A 27 -11.82 26.42 -18.90
C ALA A 27 -11.69 25.50 -17.68
N ARG A 28 -12.50 24.43 -17.63
CA ARG A 28 -12.35 23.38 -16.63
C ARG A 28 -10.96 22.82 -16.82
N ARG A 29 -9.97 23.37 -16.10
CA ARG A 29 -8.75 22.62 -15.82
C ARG A 29 -9.25 21.41 -15.04
N ALA A 30 -9.18 20.25 -15.66
CA ALA A 30 -9.26 19.01 -14.92
C ALA A 30 -8.27 19.16 -13.76
N ALA A 31 -8.74 18.97 -12.53
CA ALA A 31 -7.85 18.88 -11.39
C ALA A 31 -6.77 17.84 -11.75
N PRO A 32 -5.49 18.09 -11.43
CA PRO A 32 -4.48 17.08 -11.65
C PRO A 32 -4.97 15.79 -10.99
N VAL A 33 -4.95 14.69 -11.74
CA VAL A 33 -5.24 13.36 -11.21
C VAL A 33 -4.26 13.14 -10.06
N GLN A 34 -4.73 13.29 -8.83
CA GLN A 34 -3.96 12.91 -7.66
C GLN A 34 -3.96 11.39 -7.67
N PHE A 35 -2.86 10.79 -8.11
CA PHE A 35 -2.62 9.37 -7.90
C PHE A 35 -2.56 9.17 -6.39
N GLU A 36 -3.67 8.76 -5.78
CA GLU A 36 -3.67 8.30 -4.39
C GLU A 36 -2.76 7.09 -4.33
N GLN A 37 -1.52 7.31 -3.87
CA GLN A 37 -0.58 6.23 -3.61
C GLN A 37 -1.18 5.36 -2.51
N SER A 38 -1.24 4.05 -2.74
CA SER A 38 -1.78 3.13 -1.74
C SER A 38 -1.01 3.25 -0.43
N PRO A 39 -1.66 3.09 0.74
CA PRO A 39 -1.00 3.22 2.03
C PRO A 39 0.22 2.32 2.14
N GLU A 40 1.29 2.81 2.79
CA GLU A 40 2.46 1.96 3.10
C GLU A 40 2.03 0.76 3.95
N GLY A 41 2.54 -0.42 3.61
CA GLY A 41 2.13 -1.67 4.25
C GLY A 41 0.83 -2.26 3.68
N SER A 42 0.40 -1.80 2.50
CA SER A 42 -0.73 -2.37 1.76
C SER A 42 -0.24 -3.36 0.68
N LEU A 43 -1.17 -4.14 0.11
CA LEU A 43 -0.85 -5.07 -0.99
C LEU A 43 -0.22 -4.37 -2.20
N GLN A 44 -0.61 -3.12 -2.48
CA GLN A 44 -0.12 -2.34 -3.62
C GLN A 44 1.14 -1.53 -3.27
N ASN A 45 1.47 -1.38 -1.98
CA ASN A 45 2.63 -0.65 -1.49
C ASN A 45 3.20 -1.34 -0.23
N PRO A 46 3.77 -2.55 -0.37
CA PRO A 46 4.30 -3.32 0.75
C PRO A 46 5.59 -2.70 1.28
N ILE A 47 5.89 -2.92 2.56
CA ILE A 47 7.19 -2.56 3.13
C ILE A 47 8.25 -3.54 2.60
N ILE A 48 9.32 -3.02 2.01
CA ILE A 48 10.36 -3.84 1.38
C ILE A 48 11.45 -4.17 2.40
N ASP A 49 11.50 -5.41 2.88
CA ASP A 49 12.55 -5.87 3.79
C ASP A 49 13.82 -6.33 3.05
N SER A 50 13.65 -6.82 1.82
CA SER A 50 14.77 -7.24 0.97
C SER A 50 14.43 -7.04 -0.51
N ASN A 51 15.41 -6.52 -1.25
CA ASN A 51 15.36 -6.31 -2.70
C ASN A 51 16.73 -6.58 -3.33
N ILE A 52 17.30 -7.74 -3.03
CA ILE A 52 18.56 -8.21 -3.59
C ILE A 52 18.31 -9.05 -4.85
N THR A 53 19.33 -9.15 -5.69
CA THR A 53 19.32 -10.06 -6.83
C THR A 53 19.70 -11.49 -6.43
N LEU A 54 19.33 -12.48 -7.24
CA LEU A 54 19.78 -13.86 -7.07
C LEU A 54 21.31 -13.98 -7.07
N VAL A 55 22.00 -13.16 -7.89
CA VAL A 55 23.47 -13.15 -7.96
C VAL A 55 24.07 -12.68 -6.63
N GLU A 56 23.51 -11.65 -6.02
CA GLU A 56 23.93 -11.17 -4.69
C GLU A 56 23.61 -12.19 -3.61
N ALA A 57 22.43 -12.79 -3.64
CA ALA A 57 22.00 -13.81 -2.70
C ALA A 57 22.90 -15.06 -2.71
N LEU A 58 23.42 -15.43 -3.89
CA LEU A 58 24.33 -16.57 -4.08
C LEU A 58 25.81 -16.19 -4.16
N LYS A 59 26.18 -14.98 -3.76
CA LYS A 59 27.56 -14.46 -3.84
C LYS A 59 28.55 -15.28 -3.02
N LYS A 60 28.12 -15.79 -1.85
CA LYS A 60 28.97 -16.63 -0.99
C LYS A 60 29.38 -17.92 -1.68
N TYR A 61 30.56 -18.45 -1.33
CA TYR A 61 31.02 -19.71 -1.87
C TYR A 61 30.10 -20.85 -1.44
N ALA A 62 29.72 -21.68 -2.40
CA ALA A 62 29.04 -22.95 -2.21
C ALA A 62 29.40 -23.85 -3.40
N PRO A 63 29.50 -25.18 -3.21
CA PRO A 63 29.73 -26.10 -4.31
C PRO A 63 28.72 -25.89 -5.45
N PRO A 64 29.15 -25.95 -6.73
CA PRO A 64 28.32 -25.60 -7.88
C PRO A 64 26.98 -26.36 -7.92
N GLU A 65 26.96 -27.62 -7.51
CA GLU A 65 25.78 -28.46 -7.42
C GLU A 65 24.72 -27.92 -6.46
N PHE A 66 25.12 -27.27 -5.37
CA PHE A 66 24.17 -26.64 -4.45
C PHE A 66 23.63 -25.35 -5.04
N LYS A 67 24.48 -24.50 -5.65
CA LYS A 67 24.02 -23.26 -6.32
C LYS A 67 23.04 -23.56 -7.45
N LYS A 68 23.27 -24.61 -8.23
CA LYS A 68 22.38 -25.03 -9.33
C LYS A 68 20.97 -25.42 -8.85
N ARG A 69 20.85 -25.90 -7.61
CA ARG A 69 19.59 -26.32 -7.00
C ARG A 69 18.85 -25.19 -6.28
N GLN A 70 19.48 -24.03 -6.05
CA GLN A 70 18.81 -22.90 -5.42
C GLN A 70 17.94 -22.14 -6.42
N GLY A 71 16.73 -21.81 -5.99
CA GLY A 71 15.80 -20.88 -6.61
C GLY A 71 15.64 -19.64 -5.75
N PHE A 72 14.90 -18.68 -6.29
CA PHE A 72 14.63 -17.39 -5.68
C PHE A 72 13.14 -17.13 -5.70
N VAL A 73 12.55 -16.82 -4.55
CA VAL A 73 11.12 -16.57 -4.41
C VAL A 73 10.94 -15.23 -3.72
N GLU A 74 10.27 -14.30 -4.41
CA GLU A 74 9.72 -13.10 -3.78
C GLU A 74 8.39 -13.46 -3.13
N VAL A 75 8.17 -12.98 -1.90
CA VAL A 75 6.98 -13.29 -1.10
C VAL A 75 6.40 -12.03 -0.48
N LEU A 76 5.07 -11.97 -0.43
CA LEU A 76 4.34 -11.02 0.40
C LEU A 76 3.87 -11.71 1.67
N TYR A 77 3.90 -11.01 2.79
CA TYR A 77 3.47 -11.57 4.07
C TYR A 77 2.89 -10.52 5.00
N TYR A 78 2.01 -10.96 5.90
CA TYR A 78 1.47 -10.12 6.98
C TYR A 78 2.44 -10.15 8.15
N SER A 79 2.86 -8.98 8.63
CA SER A 79 3.84 -8.83 9.71
C SER A 79 3.16 -8.61 11.07
N PHE A 80 3.93 -8.75 12.15
CA PHE A 80 3.46 -8.50 13.52
C PHE A 80 3.10 -7.03 13.79
N ASP A 81 3.57 -6.09 12.95
CA ASP A 81 3.19 -4.67 13.02
C ASP A 81 1.82 -4.36 12.38
N GLY A 82 1.16 -5.40 11.85
CA GLY A 82 -0.13 -5.30 11.21
C GLY A 82 -0.10 -4.84 9.75
N LYS A 83 1.08 -4.75 9.14
CA LYS A 83 1.29 -4.33 7.75
C LYS A 83 1.70 -5.49 6.84
N ILE A 84 1.60 -5.26 5.54
CA ILE A 84 2.07 -6.20 4.51
C ILE A 84 3.50 -5.82 4.12
N HIS A 85 4.36 -6.83 4.18
CA HIS A 85 5.77 -6.75 3.84
C HIS A 85 6.08 -7.58 2.59
N GLN A 86 7.19 -7.25 1.94
CA GLN A 86 7.78 -8.00 0.86
C GLN A 86 9.19 -8.44 1.24
N GLY A 87 9.43 -9.74 1.09
CA GLY A 87 10.74 -10.35 1.32
C GLY A 87 11.15 -11.26 0.17
N GLN A 88 12.33 -11.85 0.31
CA GLN A 88 12.91 -12.76 -0.68
C GLN A 88 13.54 -13.97 0.01
N LEU A 89 13.38 -15.14 -0.60
CA LEU A 89 13.87 -16.43 -0.09
C LEU A 89 14.76 -17.11 -1.13
N VAL A 90 15.91 -17.60 -0.68
CA VAL A 90 16.72 -18.58 -1.42
C VAL A 90 16.35 -19.96 -0.91
N ILE A 91 15.86 -20.83 -1.79
CA ILE A 91 15.39 -22.17 -1.41
C ILE A 91 15.71 -23.20 -2.48
N ASP A 92 15.74 -24.50 -2.14
CA ASP A 92 15.77 -25.57 -3.13
C ASP A 92 14.60 -25.43 -4.12
N LYS A 93 14.91 -25.47 -5.42
CA LYS A 93 13.94 -25.30 -6.51
C LYS A 93 12.72 -26.22 -6.40
N ARG A 94 12.87 -27.40 -5.79
CA ARG A 94 11.78 -28.37 -5.61
C ARG A 94 10.68 -27.87 -4.68
N LEU A 95 10.97 -26.90 -3.81
CA LEU A 95 10.05 -26.37 -2.81
C LEU A 95 9.46 -25.01 -3.18
N MET A 96 9.80 -24.46 -4.37
CA MET A 96 9.41 -23.10 -4.72
C MET A 96 7.89 -22.91 -4.77
N GLU A 97 7.16 -23.84 -5.39
CA GLU A 97 5.70 -23.73 -5.47
C GLU A 97 5.03 -23.94 -4.11
N ASP A 98 5.53 -24.88 -3.31
CA ASP A 98 5.03 -25.10 -1.94
C ASP A 98 5.21 -23.85 -1.08
N ILE A 99 6.36 -23.18 -1.17
CA ILE A 99 6.60 -21.94 -0.43
C ILE A 99 5.71 -20.80 -0.92
N ARG A 100 5.50 -20.64 -2.23
CA ARG A 100 4.56 -19.64 -2.72
C ARG A 100 3.16 -19.87 -2.16
N GLU A 101 2.73 -21.12 -2.12
CA GLU A 101 1.43 -21.50 -1.58
C GLU A 101 1.33 -21.24 -0.07
N VAL A 102 2.36 -21.60 0.71
CA VAL A 102 2.41 -21.31 2.15
C VAL A 102 2.28 -19.81 2.42
N PHE A 103 3.03 -18.97 1.70
CA PHE A 103 2.96 -17.52 1.88
C PHE A 103 1.63 -16.92 1.41
N ARG A 104 1.05 -17.44 0.32
CA ARG A 104 -0.29 -17.04 -0.15
C ARG A 104 -1.34 -17.33 0.92
N VAL A 105 -1.39 -18.57 1.43
CA VAL A 105 -2.34 -18.98 2.47
C VAL A 105 -2.12 -18.21 3.76
N ALA A 106 -0.86 -18.01 4.18
CA ALA A 106 -0.54 -17.23 5.38
C ALA A 106 -1.02 -15.77 5.25
N LEU A 107 -0.78 -15.13 4.10
CA LEU A 107 -1.21 -13.76 3.83
C LEU A 107 -2.74 -13.64 3.82
N GLU A 108 -3.45 -14.56 3.16
CA GLU A 108 -4.92 -14.59 3.12
C GLU A 108 -5.54 -14.71 4.51
N ASN A 109 -4.91 -15.51 5.38
CA ASN A 109 -5.36 -15.71 6.76
C ASN A 109 -4.81 -14.68 7.74
N LYS A 110 -4.05 -13.67 7.27
CA LYS A 110 -3.34 -12.69 8.11
C LYS A 110 -2.52 -13.35 9.23
N PHE A 111 -1.91 -14.50 8.92
CA PHE A 111 -1.01 -15.17 9.85
C PHE A 111 0.28 -14.36 9.95
N PRO A 112 0.63 -13.81 11.14
CA PRO A 112 1.78 -12.93 11.26
C PRO A 112 3.08 -13.72 11.14
N ILE A 113 3.97 -13.26 10.27
CA ILE A 113 5.32 -13.80 10.06
C ILE A 113 6.32 -12.71 10.43
N GLY A 114 7.36 -13.08 11.17
CA GLY A 114 8.48 -12.18 11.48
C GLY A 114 9.58 -12.29 10.43
N SER A 115 10.17 -11.15 10.09
CA SER A 115 11.44 -11.10 9.37
C SER A 115 12.61 -11.48 10.30
N VAL A 116 13.71 -12.01 9.75
CA VAL A 116 14.94 -12.39 10.47
C VAL A 116 16.18 -11.73 9.89
#